data_AF-A0A4X1U4T0-F1
#
_entry.id   AF-A0A4X1U4T0-F1
#
_cell.length_a   1.000
_cell.length_b   1.000
_cell.length_c   1.000
_cell.angle_alpha   90.00
_cell.angle_beta   90.00
_cell.angle_gamma   90.00
#
_symmetry.space_group_name_H-M   'P 1'
#
loop_
_entity.id
_entity.type
_entity.pdbx_description
1 polymer ?
#
loop_
_entity_poly.entity_id
_entity_poly.type
_entity_poly.pdbx_seq_one_letter_code
_entity_poly.pdbx_strand_id
1 'polypeptide(L)'
;MVRLPLKCLLWGCFLTAVHPEPPTSCKENQYPTNSRCCNLCPPGQKLVNHCTEVTETECLPCSSSEFLATWNREKHCHQHKYCDPNLGLQVQREGTSKTDTTCVCSEGHHCTNSACESCTLHSLCFPGLGVKQMDIYCLRFARGHCLKPVI
;
A
#
# COMPACT_ATOMS: atom_id res chain seq x y z
N MET A 1 -33.37 -17.37 -69.11
CA MET A 1 -33.79 -15.96 -68.97
C MET A 1 -33.76 -15.62 -67.48
N VAL A 2 -32.99 -14.58 -67.11
CA VAL A 2 -33.30 -13.55 -66.07
C VAL A 2 -33.67 -14.09 -64.66
N ARG A 3 -33.03 -13.78 -63.54
CA ARG A 3 -31.95 -12.85 -63.16
C ARG A 3 -31.46 -13.27 -61.77
N LEU A 4 -30.14 -13.32 -61.60
CA LEU A 4 -29.47 -13.35 -60.30
C LEU A 4 -29.60 -11.96 -59.64
N PRO A 5 -30.13 -11.80 -58.41
CA PRO A 5 -29.86 -10.61 -57.63
C PRO A 5 -28.49 -10.78 -56.95
N LEU A 6 -27.51 -10.17 -57.61
CA LEU A 6 -26.19 -9.81 -57.10
C LEU A 6 -26.35 -8.86 -55.90
N LYS A 7 -26.38 -9.41 -54.67
CA LYS A 7 -25.91 -8.81 -53.39
C LYS A 7 -26.53 -9.53 -52.19
N CYS A 8 -25.89 -10.62 -51.77
CA CYS A 8 -25.85 -11.04 -50.37
C CYS A 8 -24.39 -11.31 -49.99
N LEU A 9 -23.54 -10.30 -50.18
CA LEU A 9 -22.31 -10.13 -49.41
C LEU A 9 -22.71 -9.46 -48.08
N LEU A 10 -23.38 -10.22 -47.23
CA LEU A 10 -23.50 -9.88 -45.81
C LEU A 10 -23.12 -11.16 -45.08
N TRP A 11 -21.85 -11.15 -44.70
CA TRP A 11 -21.11 -12.14 -43.94
C TRP A 11 -22.03 -12.99 -43.07
N GLY A 12 -22.16 -14.26 -43.45
CA GLY A 12 -22.90 -15.24 -42.70
C GLY A 12 -22.41 -15.28 -41.26
N CYS A 13 -23.39 -15.23 -40.35
CA CYS A 13 -23.33 -15.60 -38.94
C CYS A 13 -21.94 -15.98 -38.42
N PHE A 14 -21.16 -14.97 -37.99
CA PHE A 14 -20.23 -15.19 -36.89
C PHE A 14 -21.09 -15.53 -35.67
N LEU A 15 -21.41 -16.82 -35.53
CA LEU A 15 -21.70 -17.40 -34.23
C LEU A 15 -20.42 -17.20 -33.43
N THR A 16 -20.27 -16.05 -32.79
CA THR A 16 -19.30 -15.89 -31.73
C THR A 16 -19.70 -16.93 -30.71
N ALA A 17 -18.94 -18.04 -30.66
CA ALA A 17 -19.01 -18.96 -29.56
C ALA A 17 -18.88 -18.08 -28.31
N VAL A 18 -19.99 -17.93 -27.58
CA VAL A 18 -19.98 -17.39 -26.23
C VAL A 18 -19.23 -18.46 -25.46
N HIS A 19 -17.90 -18.36 -25.45
CA HIS A 19 -17.11 -19.08 -24.47
C HIS A 19 -17.64 -18.59 -23.13
N PRO A 20 -18.22 -19.47 -22.29
CA PRO A 20 -18.44 -19.11 -20.90
C PRO A 20 -17.06 -18.71 -20.39
N GLU A 21 -16.91 -17.44 -19.98
CA GLU A 21 -15.70 -17.04 -19.29
C GLU A 21 -15.48 -18.08 -18.18
N PRO A 22 -14.31 -18.75 -18.13
CA PRO A 22 -14.04 -19.70 -17.06
C PRO A 22 -14.33 -18.97 -15.75
N PRO A 23 -15.04 -19.60 -14.79
CA PRO A 23 -15.55 -18.91 -13.60
C PRO A 23 -14.38 -18.12 -13.04
N THR A 24 -14.45 -16.80 -13.22
CA THR A 24 -13.33 -15.94 -12.90
C THR A 24 -13.07 -16.21 -11.44
N SER A 25 -11.85 -16.71 -11.16
CA SER A 25 -11.36 -16.93 -9.81
C SER A 25 -11.86 -15.80 -8.92
N CYS A 26 -12.27 -16.13 -7.68
CA CYS A 26 -12.95 -15.27 -6.71
C CYS A 26 -12.74 -13.76 -6.87
N LYS A 27 -13.78 -12.96 -6.61
CA LYS A 27 -13.75 -11.48 -6.72
C LYS A 27 -12.56 -10.87 -5.95
N GLU A 28 -12.19 -9.63 -6.27
CA GLU A 28 -11.03 -8.93 -5.69
C GLU A 28 -10.91 -9.00 -4.16
N ASN A 29 -12.02 -8.85 -3.42
CA ASN A 29 -12.06 -8.94 -1.95
C ASN A 29 -12.44 -10.33 -1.42
N GLN A 30 -12.21 -11.37 -2.20
CA GLN A 30 -12.53 -12.75 -1.87
C GLN A 30 -11.33 -13.66 -2.08
N TYR A 31 -11.27 -14.74 -1.32
CA TYR A 31 -10.23 -15.75 -1.45
C TYR A 31 -10.85 -17.15 -1.61
N PRO A 32 -10.20 -18.03 -2.41
CA PRO A 32 -10.62 -19.41 -2.53
C PRO A 32 -10.27 -20.19 -1.27
N THR A 33 -11.23 -20.94 -0.74
CA THR A 33 -11.03 -21.93 0.33
C THR A 33 -12.08 -23.03 0.17
N ASN A 34 -11.75 -24.31 0.39
CA ASN A 34 -12.70 -25.43 0.28
C ASN A 34 -13.62 -25.37 -0.97
N SER A 35 -13.04 -25.06 -2.14
CA SER A 35 -13.72 -24.94 -3.44
C SER A 35 -14.84 -23.88 -3.50
N ARG A 36 -14.80 -22.86 -2.63
CA ARG A 36 -15.71 -21.70 -2.64
C ARG A 36 -14.95 -20.39 -2.44
N CYS A 37 -15.64 -19.28 -2.67
CA CYS A 37 -15.09 -17.95 -2.44
C CYS A 37 -15.61 -17.39 -1.11
N CYS A 38 -14.68 -17.09 -0.20
CA CYS A 38 -14.98 -16.42 1.06
C CYS A 38 -14.54 -14.95 1.00
N ASN A 39 -15.26 -14.06 1.69
CA ASN A 39 -14.84 -12.66 1.82
C ASN A 39 -13.57 -12.55 2.65
N LEU A 40 -12.64 -11.68 2.25
CA LEU A 40 -11.49 -11.29 3.07
C LEU A 40 -11.95 -10.44 4.25
N CYS A 41 -11.14 -10.40 5.32
CA CYS A 41 -11.35 -9.47 6.40
C CYS A 41 -10.95 -8.06 5.97
N PRO A 42 -11.74 -7.02 6.32
CA PRO A 42 -11.40 -5.65 5.98
C PRO A 42 -10.16 -5.17 6.76
N PRO A 43 -9.49 -4.10 6.30
CA PRO A 43 -8.40 -3.48 7.02
C PRO A 43 -8.76 -3.18 8.49
N GLY A 44 -7.83 -3.53 9.38
CA GLY A 44 -7.98 -3.43 10.84
C GLY A 44 -8.73 -4.57 11.51
N GLN A 45 -9.03 -5.64 10.76
CA GLN A 45 -9.56 -6.87 11.31
C GLN A 45 -8.73 -8.08 10.88
N LYS A 46 -8.57 -9.03 11.81
CA LYS A 46 -7.94 -10.33 11.59
C LYS A 46 -8.99 -11.43 11.43
N LEU A 47 -8.63 -12.46 10.70
CA LEU A 47 -9.42 -13.66 10.51
C LEU A 47 -9.44 -14.52 11.77
N VAL A 48 -10.63 -14.90 12.23
CA VAL A 48 -10.81 -15.88 13.30
C VAL A 48 -11.20 -17.22 12.72
N ASN A 49 -12.31 -17.25 11.98
CA ASN A 49 -12.85 -18.45 11.35
C ASN A 49 -13.09 -18.23 9.86
N HIS A 50 -12.75 -19.24 9.06
CA HIS A 50 -13.05 -19.26 7.64
C HIS A 50 -14.56 -19.35 7.42
N CYS A 51 -15.03 -18.85 6.28
CA CYS A 51 -16.43 -19.02 5.92
C CYS A 51 -16.76 -20.52 5.70
N THR A 52 -17.99 -20.90 6.03
CA THR A 52 -18.51 -22.25 5.85
C THR A 52 -19.53 -22.26 4.71
N GLU A 53 -20.47 -23.21 4.70
CA GLU A 53 -21.56 -23.23 3.70
C GLU A 53 -22.69 -22.27 4.05
N VAL A 54 -22.82 -22.00 5.35
CA VAL A 54 -23.92 -21.23 5.91
C VAL A 54 -23.43 -19.98 6.64
N THR A 55 -22.16 -19.92 7.03
CA THR A 55 -21.57 -18.76 7.73
C THR A 55 -20.58 -18.02 6.84
N GLU A 56 -20.60 -16.69 6.93
CA GLU A 56 -19.58 -15.84 6.34
C GLU A 56 -18.25 -15.93 7.08
N THR A 57 -17.22 -15.29 6.54
CA THR A 57 -15.91 -15.18 7.18
C THR A 57 -16.04 -14.40 8.49
N GLU A 58 -15.51 -14.95 9.58
CA GLU A 58 -15.52 -14.28 10.87
C GLU A 58 -14.24 -13.47 11.08
N CYS A 59 -14.40 -12.18 11.32
CA CYS A 59 -13.31 -11.23 11.47
C CYS A 59 -13.43 -10.48 12.81
N LEU A 60 -12.31 -10.25 13.49
CA LEU A 60 -12.25 -9.49 14.73
C LEU A 60 -11.29 -8.31 14.61
N PRO A 61 -11.57 -7.18 15.28
CA PRO A 61 -10.68 -6.03 15.27
C PRO A 61 -9.31 -6.35 15.86
N CYS A 62 -8.27 -5.71 15.32
CA CYS A 62 -6.94 -5.70 15.92
C CYS A 62 -6.94 -4.96 17.26
N SER A 63 -5.99 -5.31 18.14
CA SER A 63 -5.79 -4.62 19.41
C SER A 63 -5.28 -3.19 19.20
N SER A 64 -5.29 -2.35 20.23
CA SER A 64 -4.88 -0.94 20.13
C SER A 64 -3.42 -0.73 19.69
N SER A 65 -2.54 -1.71 19.94
CA SER A 65 -1.12 -1.69 19.57
C SER A 65 -0.82 -2.48 18.28
N GLU A 66 -1.85 -2.84 17.52
CA GLU A 66 -1.73 -3.69 16.34
C GLU A 66 -2.50 -3.12 15.14
N PHE A 67 -2.10 -3.53 13.93
CA PHE A 67 -2.75 -3.11 12.69
C PHE A 67 -2.72 -4.17 11.60
N LEU A 68 -3.65 -4.04 10.64
CA LEU A 68 -3.65 -4.71 9.35
C LEU A 68 -4.13 -3.73 8.29
N ALA A 69 -3.28 -3.40 7.31
CA ALA A 69 -3.56 -2.31 6.36
C ALA A 69 -4.41 -2.72 5.16
N THR A 70 -4.53 -4.02 4.89
CA THR A 70 -5.12 -4.54 3.65
C THR A 70 -6.29 -5.48 3.92
N TRP A 71 -7.05 -5.77 2.87
CA TRP A 71 -7.99 -6.89 2.86
C TRP A 71 -7.22 -8.19 3.00
N ASN A 72 -7.44 -8.91 4.09
CA ASN A 72 -6.52 -9.95 4.52
C ASN A 72 -7.24 -11.23 4.96
N ARG A 73 -6.45 -12.29 5.16
CA ARG A 73 -6.87 -13.57 5.74
C ARG A 73 -5.96 -13.97 6.91
N GLU A 74 -5.34 -12.98 7.54
CA GLU A 74 -4.32 -13.18 8.56
C GLU A 74 -4.96 -13.45 9.91
N LYS A 75 -4.45 -14.44 10.64
CA LYS A 75 -4.96 -14.77 11.99
C LYS A 75 -4.38 -13.88 13.10
N HIS A 76 -3.34 -13.13 12.77
CA HIS A 76 -2.62 -12.26 13.69
C HIS A 76 -2.46 -10.89 13.04
N CYS A 77 -2.55 -9.84 13.84
CA CYS A 77 -2.27 -8.49 13.37
C CYS A 77 -0.77 -8.20 13.48
N HIS A 78 -0.29 -7.19 12.76
CA HIS A 78 1.08 -6.71 12.91
C HIS A 78 1.16 -5.74 14.09
N GLN A 79 2.25 -5.80 14.86
CA GLN A 79 2.49 -4.82 15.91
C GLN A 79 2.87 -3.47 15.31
N HIS A 80 2.42 -2.39 15.92
CA HIS A 80 2.86 -1.05 15.53
C HIS A 80 4.36 -0.88 15.68
N LYS A 81 4.97 -0.15 14.74
CA LYS A 81 6.37 0.23 14.80
C LYS A 81 6.62 1.07 16.05
N TYR A 82 7.64 0.68 16.81
CA TYR A 82 8.11 1.46 17.94
C TYR A 82 9.15 2.48 17.48
N CYS A 83 8.91 3.76 17.77
CA CYS A 83 9.85 4.84 17.47
C CYS A 83 10.82 4.99 18.65
N ASP A 84 11.98 4.33 18.57
CA ASP A 84 12.98 4.35 19.65
C ASP A 84 13.65 5.74 19.77
N PRO A 85 13.46 6.46 20.90
CA PRO A 85 14.09 7.75 21.11
C PRO A 85 15.63 7.68 21.13
N ASN A 86 16.21 6.53 21.49
CA ASN A 86 17.67 6.34 21.50
C ASN A 86 18.25 6.33 20.08
N LEU A 87 17.44 6.03 19.07
CA LEU A 87 17.80 6.10 17.66
C LEU A 87 17.47 7.46 17.02
N GLY A 88 17.06 8.44 17.83
CA GLY A 88 16.66 9.78 17.38
C GLY A 88 15.29 9.86 16.73
N LEU A 89 14.49 8.79 16.82
CA LEU A 89 13.16 8.69 16.24
C LEU A 89 12.10 9.29 17.18
N GLN A 90 11.08 9.89 16.58
CA GLN A 90 9.89 10.42 17.24
C GLN A 90 8.64 10.00 16.47
N VAL A 91 7.53 9.85 17.19
CA VAL A 91 6.25 9.53 16.56
C VAL A 91 5.75 10.77 15.80
N GLN A 92 5.60 10.64 14.49
CA GLN A 92 4.95 11.65 13.66
C GLN A 92 3.43 11.44 13.62
N ARG A 93 3.02 10.18 13.49
CA ARG A 93 1.61 9.78 13.47
C ARG A 93 1.44 8.48 14.22
N GLU A 94 0.53 8.51 15.18
CA GLU A 94 0.08 7.32 15.91
C GLU A 94 -0.51 6.28 14.95
N GLY A 95 -0.20 5.01 15.22
CA GLY A 95 -0.81 3.89 14.52
C GLY A 95 -2.30 3.80 14.79
N THR A 96 -3.04 3.27 13.82
CA THR A 96 -4.45 2.90 13.97
C THR A 96 -4.61 1.41 13.72
N SER A 97 -5.80 0.84 13.90
CA SER A 97 -6.02 -0.55 13.50
C SER A 97 -5.76 -0.80 12.01
N LYS A 98 -5.80 0.24 11.16
CA LYS A 98 -5.62 0.14 9.71
C LYS A 98 -4.25 0.61 9.22
N THR A 99 -3.47 1.28 10.06
CA THR A 99 -2.23 1.92 9.63
C THR A 99 -1.17 1.77 10.69
N ASP A 100 0.07 1.57 10.25
CA ASP A 100 1.20 1.53 11.16
C ASP A 100 1.51 2.92 11.75
N THR A 101 2.21 2.93 12.88
CA THR A 101 2.84 4.12 13.45
C THR A 101 3.93 4.62 12.52
N THR A 102 3.91 5.92 12.21
CA THR A 102 4.93 6.55 11.38
C THR A 102 5.95 7.27 12.26
N CYS A 103 7.21 6.87 12.14
CA CYS A 103 8.33 7.51 12.83
C CYS A 103 9.03 8.53 11.92
N VAL A 104 9.48 9.63 12.51
CA VAL A 104 10.32 10.64 11.87
C VAL A 104 11.55 10.90 12.73
N CYS A 105 12.61 11.41 12.10
CA CYS A 105 13.77 11.87 12.84
C CYS A 105 13.50 13.20 13.54
N SER A 106 14.09 13.36 14.71
CA SER A 106 14.10 14.61 15.45
C SER A 106 14.75 15.74 14.61
N GLU A 107 14.44 16.99 14.94
CA GLU A 107 15.02 18.14 14.24
C GLU A 107 16.56 18.07 14.19
N GLY A 108 17.13 18.39 13.03
CA GLY A 108 18.58 18.30 12.79
C GLY A 108 19.09 16.89 12.45
N HIS A 109 18.22 15.89 12.28
CA HIS A 109 18.58 14.54 11.86
C HIS A 109 17.78 14.09 10.64
N HIS A 110 18.35 13.14 9.89
CA HIS A 110 17.70 12.49 8.75
C HIS A 110 17.69 10.97 8.89
N CYS A 111 16.75 10.32 8.21
CA CYS A 111 16.66 8.87 8.15
C CYS A 111 17.86 8.31 7.40
N THR A 112 18.49 7.28 7.95
CA THR A 112 19.61 6.57 7.30
C THR A 112 19.16 5.74 6.10
N ASN A 113 17.89 5.31 6.08
CA ASN A 113 17.28 4.52 5.01
C ASN A 113 15.83 4.97 4.76
N SER A 114 15.22 4.47 3.68
CA SER A 114 13.82 4.76 3.34
C SER A 114 12.82 4.21 4.36
N ALA A 115 13.19 3.19 5.14
CA ALA A 115 12.38 2.63 6.22
C ALA A 115 12.43 3.47 7.52
N CYS A 116 13.29 4.49 7.58
CA CYS A 116 13.57 5.32 8.74
C CYS A 116 13.69 4.52 10.05
N GLU A 117 14.64 3.58 10.08
CA GLU A 117 14.91 2.73 11.25
C GLU A 117 15.91 3.37 12.23
N SER A 118 16.73 4.31 11.75
CA SER A 118 17.63 5.10 12.58
C SER A 118 17.84 6.48 11.97
N CYS A 119 18.22 7.42 12.84
CA CYS A 119 18.48 8.80 12.48
C CYS A 119 19.96 9.14 12.62
N THR A 120 20.47 9.95 11.71
CA THR A 120 21.82 10.51 11.81
C THR A 120 21.81 12.00 11.58
N LEU A 121 22.80 12.69 12.16
CA LEU A 121 22.85 14.14 12.17
C LEU A 121 22.95 14.69 10.74
N HIS A 122 22.29 15.80 10.47
CA HIS A 122 22.52 16.54 9.25
C HIS A 122 23.97 17.03 9.17
N SER A 123 24.57 16.85 8.00
CA SER A 123 25.87 17.46 7.70
C SER A 123 25.73 18.97 7.57
N LEU A 124 26.62 19.73 8.22
CA LEU A 124 26.71 21.16 8.03
C LEU A 124 27.22 21.45 6.61
N CYS A 125 26.49 22.25 5.82
CA CYS A 125 27.05 22.73 4.56
C CYS A 125 28.01 23.91 4.86
N PHE A 126 29.23 23.83 4.32
CA PHE A 126 30.22 24.90 4.42
C PHE A 126 29.76 26.16 3.66
N PRO A 127 30.26 27.36 4.04
CA PRO A 127 29.99 28.60 3.31
C PRO A 127 30.29 28.44 1.80
N GLY A 128 29.31 28.75 0.94
CA GLY A 128 29.42 28.55 -0.52
C GLY A 128 28.84 27.22 -1.04
N LEU A 129 28.15 26.45 -0.18
CA LEU A 129 27.36 25.28 -0.55
C LEU A 129 25.89 25.56 -0.21
N GLY A 130 24.97 25.11 -1.08
CA GLY A 130 23.53 25.23 -0.88
C GLY A 130 22.89 23.87 -0.65
N VAL A 131 21.79 23.83 0.09
CA VAL A 131 20.99 22.61 0.30
C VAL A 131 19.96 22.53 -0.84
N LYS A 132 19.97 21.45 -1.63
CA LYS A 132 18.88 21.14 -2.55
C LYS A 132 18.01 20.06 -1.91
N GLN A 133 16.83 20.46 -1.43
CA GLN A 133 15.72 19.66 -0.89
C GLN A 133 16.02 18.28 -0.28
N MET A 134 15.91 18.22 1.06
CA MET A 134 15.77 17.09 2.01
C MET A 134 16.54 15.79 1.83
N ASP A 135 17.37 15.65 0.79
CA ASP A 135 18.34 14.57 0.66
C ASP A 135 19.71 15.18 0.38
N ILE A 136 20.66 14.71 1.17
CA ILE A 136 21.98 15.30 1.40
C ILE A 136 22.83 15.27 0.14
N TYR A 137 22.73 16.36 -0.63
CA TYR A 137 23.74 16.72 -1.61
C TYR A 137 24.08 18.20 -1.41
N CYS A 138 25.12 18.50 -0.61
CA CYS A 138 25.71 19.85 -0.57
C CYS A 138 26.39 20.07 -1.93
N LEU A 139 25.68 20.71 -2.86
CA LEU A 139 26.22 21.13 -4.16
C LEU A 139 26.87 22.50 -4.03
N ARG A 140 28.01 22.69 -4.71
CA ARG A 140 28.78 23.95 -4.74
C ARG A 140 27.94 25.03 -5.41
N PHE A 141 27.39 25.96 -4.63
CA PHE A 141 26.64 27.09 -5.13
C PHE A 141 27.40 28.38 -4.89
N ALA A 142 27.80 29.03 -5.98
CA ALA A 142 28.43 30.33 -5.93
C ALA A 142 27.42 31.36 -5.40
N ARG A 143 27.65 31.77 -4.14
CA ARG A 143 27.08 32.93 -3.43
C ARG A 143 25.67 32.78 -2.82
N GLY A 144 25.68 32.77 -1.48
CA GLY A 144 24.81 33.61 -0.65
C GLY A 144 23.37 33.12 -0.40
N HIS A 145 23.03 33.02 0.89
CA HIS A 145 21.71 32.82 1.50
C HIS A 145 21.26 31.36 1.71
N CYS A 146 21.35 30.91 2.97
CA CYS A 146 20.70 29.71 3.47
C CYS A 146 19.23 30.05 3.80
N LEU A 147 18.29 29.51 3.03
CA LEU A 147 16.87 29.51 3.45
C LEU A 147 16.63 28.33 4.39
N LYS A 148 16.09 28.62 5.58
CA LYS A 148 15.34 27.66 6.38
C LYS A 148 14.15 27.16 5.55
N PRO A 149 13.83 25.85 5.54
CA PRO A 149 12.46 25.40 5.34
C PRO A 149 11.75 25.39 6.69
N VAL A 150 10.69 26.18 6.75
CA VAL A 150 9.59 26.09 7.70
C VAL A 150 8.83 24.78 7.43
N ILE A 151 8.44 24.08 8.50
CA ILE A 151 7.52 22.94 8.50
C ILE A 151 6.13 23.40 8.07
#